data_AF-A0AAV3YZ90-F1
#
_entry.id   AF-A0AAV3YZ90-F1
#
_cell.length_a   1.000
_cell.length_b   1.000
_cell.length_c   1.000
_cell.angle_alpha   90.00
_cell.angle_beta   90.00
_cell.angle_gamma   90.00
#
_symmetry.space_group_name_H-M   'P 1'
#
loop_
_entity.id
_entity.type
_entity.pdbx_description
1 polymer ?
#
loop_
_entity_poly.entity_id
_entity_poly.type
_entity_poly.pdbx_seq_one_letter_code
_entity_poly.pdbx_strand_id
1 'polypeptide(L)'
;MEFWQSQCKRAKFYKSVKSSWKTELGKELPKLANMATSADQNEKEFLCCYKDCGVTGGRTLAAEDARVDVRAFESKSKQKVKVVDWQEGGAATFHRACWSELLKATKDSTSSISLSDVERSMILDAKKTAEYHDSKSSVLHEAKRIAYIIKNSRHCIVFTGAGISTAAGIGDFRGIDGKWTKRDKLKNYGSKGAGQAASQKPVEQLRPTYTHEALFKLMEMGVIKFVISQNTDGLHRLSGIPADQIAELHGNSFIEKCEECERRYERSFPCRKKSTAVPEKKCPRCRINHRTGRRCSQPGCQGFLMNTIINFGDYLEKDVIGGAQTQATMADCVLALGSTLMVSPANDLVLMGQQPIRLLICNRQTTPYDILCLLKGPDDQPVGSRVFGDCDILMKQVMSELLTPEELQSWEGGRKDRLVEYGLKRTTVR
;
A
#
# COMPACT_ATOMS: atom_id res chain seq x y z
N MET A 1 -1.88 25.83 20.37
CA MET A 1 -0.41 26.07 20.35
C MET A 1 0.36 24.99 21.12
N GLU A 2 -0.13 24.54 22.28
CA GLU A 2 0.51 23.48 23.08
C GLU A 2 0.62 22.12 22.33
N PHE A 3 -0.38 21.79 21.50
CA PHE A 3 -0.33 20.61 20.61
C PHE A 3 0.85 20.65 19.63
N TRP A 4 1.10 21.80 18.98
CA TRP A 4 2.22 21.97 18.05
C TRP A 4 3.59 21.98 18.75
N GLN A 5 3.67 22.50 19.96
CA GLN A 5 4.90 22.47 20.76
C GLN A 5 5.23 21.05 21.26
N SER A 6 4.22 20.24 21.56
CA SER A 6 4.38 18.80 21.88
C SER A 6 4.90 18.01 20.67
N GLN A 7 4.36 18.26 19.47
CA GLN A 7 4.82 17.62 18.22
C GLN A 7 6.27 17.99 17.86
N CYS A 8 6.68 19.25 18.04
CA CYS A 8 8.06 19.69 17.84
C CYS A 8 9.06 19.06 18.83
N LYS A 9 8.65 18.83 20.08
CA LYS A 9 9.47 18.10 21.08
C LYS A 9 9.60 16.61 20.73
N ARG A 10 8.52 15.97 20.25
CA ARG A 10 8.50 14.56 19.82
C ARG A 10 9.35 14.32 18.56
N ALA A 11 9.29 15.18 17.56
CA ALA A 11 10.13 15.07 16.36
C ALA A 11 11.64 15.24 16.66
N LYS A 12 12.01 16.00 17.70
CA LYS A 12 13.40 16.14 18.16
C LYS A 12 13.93 14.88 18.86
N PHE A 13 13.09 14.18 19.63
CA PHE A 13 13.43 12.88 20.22
C PHE A 13 13.77 11.85 19.12
N TYR A 14 12.93 11.73 18.09
CA TYR A 14 13.16 10.80 16.97
C TYR A 14 14.39 11.16 16.11
N LYS A 15 14.79 12.43 16.04
CA LYS A 15 16.06 12.83 15.38
C LYS A 15 17.30 12.45 16.21
N SER A 16 17.20 12.49 17.54
CA SER A 16 18.30 12.16 18.46
C SER A 16 18.60 10.66 18.50
N VAL A 17 17.60 9.78 18.34
CA VAL A 17 17.81 8.33 18.28
C VAL A 17 18.53 7.92 16.98
N LYS A 18 18.36 8.69 15.89
CA LYS A 18 18.93 8.38 14.56
C LYS A 18 20.46 8.50 14.49
N SER A 19 21.11 9.22 15.41
CA SER A 19 22.56 9.45 15.38
C SER A 19 23.40 8.41 16.15
N SER A 20 22.78 7.53 16.94
CA SER A 20 23.51 6.66 17.89
C SER A 20 23.77 5.22 17.43
N TRP A 21 23.29 4.79 16.26
CA TRP A 21 23.27 3.37 15.87
C TRP A 21 24.15 3.04 14.65
N LYS A 22 25.35 3.62 14.60
CA LYS A 22 26.29 3.43 13.48
C LYS A 22 27.33 2.33 13.70
N THR A 23 27.18 1.47 14.70
CA THR A 23 28.17 0.44 15.00
C THR A 23 27.50 -0.88 15.40
N GLU A 24 27.94 -1.93 14.71
CA GLU A 24 27.89 -3.36 15.08
C GLU A 24 26.60 -4.16 14.82
N LEU A 25 26.60 -4.90 13.72
CA LEU A 25 25.89 -6.18 13.60
C LEU A 25 26.76 -7.17 12.83
N GLY A 26 27.23 -8.21 13.52
CA GLY A 26 27.93 -9.36 12.97
C GLY A 26 27.52 -10.65 13.69
N LYS A 27 27.23 -11.67 12.86
CA LYS A 27 27.19 -13.13 13.08
C LYS A 27 25.85 -13.83 13.42
N GLU A 28 25.45 -14.60 12.40
CA GLU A 28 24.72 -15.88 12.21
C GLU A 28 23.77 -16.51 13.25
N LEU A 29 22.68 -17.09 12.71
CA LEU A 29 21.67 -17.93 13.38
C LEU A 29 21.64 -19.36 12.78
N PRO A 30 21.25 -20.41 13.53
CA PRO A 30 21.28 -21.81 13.09
C PRO A 30 20.04 -22.28 12.33
N LYS A 31 20.26 -23.34 11.53
CA LYS A 31 19.31 -24.04 10.63
C LYS A 31 18.28 -24.88 11.38
N LEU A 32 17.03 -24.89 10.90
CA LEU A 32 16.08 -26.00 11.10
C LEU A 32 15.38 -26.33 9.78
N ALA A 33 15.30 -27.63 9.50
CA ALA A 33 14.99 -28.22 8.21
C ALA A 33 13.59 -28.86 8.17
N ASN A 34 13.03 -28.83 6.95
CA ASN A 34 12.17 -29.81 6.26
C ASN A 34 10.87 -30.29 6.90
N MET A 35 9.75 -29.98 6.22
CA MET A 35 8.86 -30.99 5.62
C MET A 35 8.27 -30.43 4.30
N ALA A 36 8.52 -31.14 3.18
CA ALA A 36 7.86 -30.99 1.87
C ALA A 36 6.69 -32.02 1.80
N THR A 37 5.71 -32.05 0.90
CA THR A 37 5.48 -31.74 -0.53
C THR A 37 3.94 -31.62 -0.72
N SER A 38 3.31 -31.06 -1.77
CA SER A 38 3.44 -31.39 -3.19
C SER A 38 2.70 -30.43 -4.15
N ALA A 39 3.38 -30.15 -5.26
CA ALA A 39 2.94 -30.12 -6.67
C ALA A 39 2.05 -29.00 -7.25
N ASP A 40 2.70 -28.34 -8.22
CA ASP A 40 2.22 -27.92 -9.55
C ASP A 40 1.68 -26.49 -9.73
N GLN A 41 2.62 -25.55 -9.81
CA GLN A 41 2.49 -24.33 -10.60
C GLN A 41 3.81 -24.15 -11.34
N ASN A 42 3.78 -23.96 -12.66
CA ASN A 42 4.95 -23.56 -13.47
C ASN A 42 5.75 -22.48 -12.73
N GLU A 43 6.83 -22.86 -12.06
CA GLU A 43 7.59 -21.96 -11.21
C GLU A 43 8.32 -20.98 -12.10
N LYS A 44 7.85 -19.74 -12.11
CA LYS A 44 8.50 -18.65 -12.81
C LYS A 44 9.85 -18.41 -12.15
N GLU A 45 10.92 -18.94 -12.75
CA GLU A 45 12.29 -18.65 -12.34
C GLU A 45 12.68 -17.23 -12.77
N PHE A 46 13.38 -16.53 -11.88
CA PHE A 46 13.95 -15.21 -12.13
C PHE A 46 15.47 -15.31 -12.19
N LEU A 47 16.11 -14.33 -12.85
CA LEU A 47 17.55 -14.24 -12.91
C LEU A 47 18.02 -12.93 -12.28
N CYS A 48 18.99 -13.01 -11.37
CA CYS A 48 19.63 -11.84 -10.80
C CYS A 48 20.41 -11.08 -11.88
N CYS A 49 20.08 -9.82 -12.07
CA CYS A 49 20.68 -8.93 -13.06
C CYS A 49 22.02 -8.33 -12.63
N TYR A 50 22.53 -8.61 -11.42
CA TYR A 50 23.89 -8.24 -11.06
C TYR A 50 24.87 -9.24 -11.70
N LYS A 51 25.76 -8.78 -12.57
CA LYS A 51 26.63 -9.69 -13.35
C LYS A 51 27.63 -10.44 -12.48
N ASP A 52 28.12 -9.79 -11.43
CA ASP A 52 29.07 -10.38 -10.47
C ASP A 52 28.37 -10.95 -9.23
N CYS A 53 27.12 -11.39 -9.38
CA CYS A 53 26.34 -12.01 -8.31
C CYS A 53 27.07 -13.25 -7.75
N GLY A 54 27.62 -13.12 -6.55
CA GLY A 54 28.32 -14.19 -5.83
C GLY A 54 27.47 -14.94 -4.80
N VAL A 55 26.14 -14.80 -4.84
CA VAL A 55 25.24 -15.48 -3.89
C VAL A 55 25.32 -17.00 -4.09
N THR A 56 25.45 -17.75 -2.98
CA THR A 56 25.46 -19.21 -2.99
C THR A 56 24.15 -19.74 -3.59
N GLY A 57 24.25 -20.61 -4.61
CA GLY A 57 23.09 -21.02 -5.42
C GLY A 57 23.03 -20.37 -6.81
N GLY A 58 23.93 -19.41 -7.08
CA GLY A 58 24.10 -18.82 -8.40
C GLY A 58 23.21 -17.59 -8.63
N ARG A 59 22.85 -17.34 -9.89
CA ARG A 59 22.04 -16.18 -10.29
C ARG A 59 20.54 -16.46 -10.31
N THR A 60 20.13 -17.72 -10.25
CA THR A 60 18.72 -18.12 -10.34
C THR A 60 18.02 -17.83 -9.02
N LEU A 61 16.80 -17.32 -9.12
CA LEU A 61 15.89 -16.99 -8.02
C LEU A 61 14.58 -17.73 -8.26
N ALA A 62 14.19 -18.62 -7.35
CA ALA A 62 12.87 -19.25 -7.40
C ALA A 62 11.78 -18.22 -7.11
N ALA A 63 10.53 -18.54 -7.47
CA ALA A 63 9.40 -17.66 -7.22
C ALA A 63 9.18 -17.37 -5.72
N GLU A 64 9.58 -18.31 -4.86
CA GLU A 64 9.48 -18.24 -3.40
C GLU A 64 10.68 -17.57 -2.70
N ASP A 65 11.73 -17.21 -3.45
CA ASP A 65 12.91 -16.56 -2.90
C ASP A 65 12.69 -15.07 -2.65
N ALA A 66 13.45 -14.55 -1.68
CA ALA A 66 13.47 -13.12 -1.41
C ALA A 66 14.20 -12.37 -2.53
N ARG A 67 13.53 -11.40 -3.15
CA ARG A 67 14.06 -10.64 -4.29
C ARG A 67 13.69 -9.16 -4.24
N VAL A 68 14.31 -8.40 -5.14
CA VAL A 68 13.98 -7.00 -5.41
C VAL A 68 13.80 -6.83 -6.91
N ASP A 69 12.63 -6.32 -7.29
CA ASP A 69 12.29 -5.97 -8.66
C ASP A 69 12.35 -4.45 -8.80
N VAL A 70 13.04 -3.95 -9.82
CA VAL A 70 13.24 -2.51 -10.03
C VAL A 70 13.05 -2.14 -11.49
N ARG A 71 12.87 -0.83 -11.76
CA ARG A 71 12.93 -0.30 -13.12
C ARG A 71 13.60 1.06 -13.17
N ALA A 72 14.69 1.17 -13.92
CA ALA A 72 15.31 2.45 -14.28
C ALA A 72 14.62 3.04 -15.52
N PHE A 73 14.28 4.33 -15.50
CA PHE A 73 13.71 5.03 -16.66
C PHE A 73 14.72 5.91 -17.39
N GLU A 74 15.86 6.18 -16.75
CA GLU A 74 16.95 6.89 -17.37
C GLU A 74 17.64 6.00 -18.42
N SER A 75 17.16 6.04 -19.66
CA SER A 75 17.84 5.47 -20.81
C SER A 75 18.60 6.57 -21.58
N LYS A 76 19.63 7.15 -20.99
CA LYS A 76 20.59 7.90 -21.81
C LYS A 76 21.47 6.90 -22.57
N SER A 77 21.00 6.60 -23.79
CA SER A 77 21.77 6.30 -25.00
C SER A 77 22.93 5.30 -24.91
N LYS A 78 22.80 4.15 -25.59
CA LYS A 78 23.85 3.40 -26.32
C LYS A 78 25.19 3.08 -25.60
N GLN A 79 25.36 3.39 -24.32
CA GLN A 79 26.59 3.11 -23.57
C GLN A 79 26.53 1.72 -22.94
N LYS A 80 27.64 0.98 -23.04
CA LYS A 80 27.78 -0.37 -22.48
C LYS A 80 27.77 -0.29 -20.95
N VAL A 81 26.65 -0.67 -20.33
CA VAL A 81 26.56 -0.91 -18.89
C VAL A 81 27.22 -2.24 -18.55
N LYS A 82 28.17 -2.24 -17.60
CA LYS A 82 29.00 -3.41 -17.30
C LYS A 82 28.49 -4.17 -16.07
N VAL A 83 27.99 -3.46 -15.06
CA VAL A 83 27.69 -4.04 -13.74
C VAL A 83 26.31 -4.70 -13.68
N VAL A 84 25.30 -4.09 -14.30
CA VAL A 84 23.91 -4.57 -14.28
C VAL A 84 23.45 -4.96 -15.67
N ASP A 85 22.79 -6.11 -15.77
CA ASP A 85 22.14 -6.63 -16.97
C ASP A 85 20.68 -6.16 -17.05
N TRP A 86 20.51 -4.89 -17.41
CA TRP A 86 19.19 -4.26 -17.56
C TRP A 86 18.41 -4.87 -18.72
N GLN A 87 17.20 -5.33 -18.42
CA GLN A 87 16.27 -5.86 -19.41
C GLN A 87 15.54 -4.75 -20.17
N GLU A 88 14.74 -5.13 -21.16
CA GLU A 88 13.93 -4.20 -21.95
C GLU A 88 13.08 -3.28 -21.03
N GLY A 89 13.00 -2.00 -21.39
CA GLY A 89 12.30 -1.00 -20.59
C GLY A 89 12.98 -0.67 -19.25
N GLY A 90 14.23 -1.08 -19.06
CA GLY A 90 15.04 -0.80 -17.88
C GLY A 90 14.67 -1.62 -16.65
N ALA A 91 13.99 -2.75 -16.83
CA ALA A 91 13.64 -3.66 -15.74
C ALA A 91 14.85 -4.47 -15.28
N ALA A 92 14.91 -4.79 -13.98
CA ALA A 92 15.91 -5.71 -13.44
C ALA A 92 15.39 -6.37 -12.15
N THR A 93 15.82 -7.61 -11.92
CA THR A 93 15.53 -8.38 -10.70
C THR A 93 16.84 -8.72 -9.99
N PHE A 94 16.85 -8.69 -8.66
CA PHE A 94 18.06 -8.94 -7.88
C PHE A 94 17.78 -9.80 -6.65
N HIS A 95 18.77 -10.57 -6.23
CA HIS A 95 18.88 -10.96 -4.82
C HIS A 95 18.90 -9.71 -3.94
N ARG A 96 18.30 -9.79 -2.75
CA ARG A 96 18.32 -8.67 -1.78
C ARG A 96 19.73 -8.21 -1.43
N ALA A 97 20.65 -9.15 -1.24
CA ALA A 97 22.04 -8.86 -0.94
C ALA A 97 22.71 -8.05 -2.07
N CYS A 98 22.60 -8.54 -3.31
CA CYS A 98 23.14 -7.86 -4.49
C CYS A 98 22.59 -6.45 -4.66
N TRP A 99 21.27 -6.26 -4.49
CA TRP A 99 20.68 -4.93 -4.57
C TRP A 99 21.20 -3.99 -3.46
N SER A 100 21.38 -4.50 -2.25
CA SER A 100 21.96 -3.74 -1.13
C SER A 100 23.40 -3.30 -1.42
N GLU A 101 24.22 -4.19 -1.99
CA GLU A 101 25.60 -3.90 -2.38
C GLU A 101 25.67 -2.83 -3.47
N LEU A 102 24.85 -2.96 -4.53
CA LEU A 102 24.74 -1.95 -5.58
C LEU A 102 24.36 -0.58 -5.00
N LEU A 103 23.38 -0.53 -4.07
CA LEU A 103 23.00 0.72 -3.41
C LEU A 103 24.12 1.30 -2.53
N LYS A 104 24.93 0.46 -1.86
CA LYS A 104 26.10 0.93 -1.08
C LYS A 104 27.15 1.53 -2.01
N ALA A 105 27.43 0.88 -3.14
CA ALA A 105 28.35 1.38 -4.16
C ALA A 105 27.93 2.76 -4.73
N THR A 106 26.63 3.06 -4.77
CA THR A 106 26.18 4.42 -5.18
C THR A 106 26.50 5.53 -4.18
N LYS A 107 26.92 5.20 -2.96
CA LYS A 107 27.24 6.19 -1.90
C LYS A 107 28.71 6.20 -1.52
N ASP A 108 29.39 5.06 -1.65
CA ASP A 108 30.73 4.85 -1.13
C ASP A 108 31.75 4.74 -2.27
N SER A 109 32.73 5.64 -2.30
CA SER A 109 33.84 5.60 -3.26
C SER A 109 34.86 4.51 -2.96
N THR A 110 34.81 3.88 -1.78
CA THR A 110 35.67 2.76 -1.35
C THR A 110 35.04 1.39 -1.59
N SER A 111 33.82 1.34 -2.14
CA SER A 111 33.16 0.12 -2.56
C SER A 111 34.00 -0.66 -3.58
N SER A 112 34.06 -1.99 -3.43
CA SER A 112 34.71 -2.89 -4.40
C SER A 112 34.04 -2.85 -5.79
N ILE A 113 32.77 -2.43 -5.85
CA ILE A 113 32.02 -2.25 -7.09
C ILE A 113 32.33 -0.86 -7.66
N SER A 114 33.02 -0.83 -8.80
CA SER A 114 33.27 0.40 -9.58
C SER A 114 32.10 0.68 -10.53
N LEU A 115 31.35 1.75 -10.25
CA LEU A 115 30.21 2.18 -11.05
C LEU A 115 30.59 3.42 -11.89
N SER A 116 30.30 3.37 -13.18
CA SER A 116 30.28 4.58 -14.02
C SER A 116 29.18 5.56 -13.57
N ASP A 117 29.28 6.83 -13.97
CA ASP A 117 28.26 7.84 -13.64
C ASP A 117 26.86 7.44 -14.15
N VAL A 118 26.81 6.80 -15.32
CA VAL A 118 25.55 6.30 -15.90
C VAL A 118 24.98 5.16 -15.05
N GLU A 119 25.80 4.18 -14.65
CA GLU A 119 25.37 3.09 -13.76
C GLU A 119 24.86 3.61 -12.42
N ARG A 120 25.60 4.56 -11.81
CA ARG A 120 25.20 5.19 -10.56
C ARG A 120 23.85 5.89 -10.70
N SER A 121 23.65 6.65 -11.78
CA SER A 121 22.39 7.35 -12.04
C SER A 121 21.23 6.38 -12.25
N MET A 122 21.42 5.34 -13.06
CA MET A 122 20.40 4.31 -13.31
C MET A 122 19.99 3.56 -12.03
N ILE A 123 20.95 3.17 -11.18
CA ILE A 123 20.67 2.49 -9.91
C ILE A 123 19.89 3.42 -8.96
N LEU A 124 20.30 4.70 -8.87
CA LEU A 124 19.60 5.68 -8.04
C LEU A 124 18.18 5.99 -8.54
N ASP A 125 17.95 5.95 -9.85
CA ASP A 125 16.62 6.08 -10.43
C ASP A 125 15.76 4.83 -10.15
N ALA A 126 16.30 3.64 -10.40
CA ALA A 126 15.65 2.36 -10.13
C ALA A 126 15.28 2.17 -8.65
N LYS A 127 16.05 2.76 -7.73
CA LYS A 127 15.72 2.78 -6.30
C LYS A 127 14.34 3.36 -6.01
N LYS A 128 13.86 4.33 -6.81
CA LYS A 128 12.56 4.97 -6.60
C LYS A 128 11.39 4.02 -6.91
N THR A 129 11.63 2.97 -7.68
CA THR A 129 10.62 1.98 -8.08
C THR A 129 10.88 0.60 -7.49
N ALA A 130 11.86 0.46 -6.60
CA ALA A 130 12.19 -0.83 -6.00
C ALA A 130 10.99 -1.42 -5.23
N GLU A 131 10.56 -2.57 -5.69
CA GLU A 131 9.57 -3.44 -5.06
C GLU A 131 10.30 -4.66 -4.50
N TYR A 132 10.12 -4.91 -3.20
CA TYR A 132 10.76 -5.98 -2.47
C TYR A 132 9.76 -7.10 -2.24
N HIS A 133 10.26 -8.33 -2.29
CA HIS A 133 9.54 -9.56 -2.00
C HIS A 133 10.30 -10.33 -0.93
N ASP A 134 9.67 -10.60 0.21
CA ASP A 134 10.18 -11.50 1.23
C ASP A 134 10.05 -12.94 0.73
N SER A 135 10.90 -13.84 1.25
CA SER A 135 10.76 -15.26 0.94
C SER A 135 9.44 -15.80 1.48
N LYS A 136 8.94 -16.88 0.88
CA LYS A 136 7.72 -17.56 1.35
C LYS A 136 7.81 -17.92 2.84
N SER A 137 8.95 -18.44 3.30
CA SER A 137 9.18 -18.76 4.70
C SER A 137 9.10 -17.55 5.63
N SER A 138 9.66 -16.41 5.20
CA SER A 138 9.58 -15.15 5.93
C SER A 138 8.15 -14.62 6.00
N VAL A 139 7.40 -14.69 4.90
CA VAL A 139 5.98 -14.27 4.87
C VAL A 139 5.14 -15.15 5.80
N LEU A 140 5.34 -16.47 5.79
CA LEU A 140 4.63 -17.41 6.68
C LEU A 140 4.93 -17.13 8.15
N HIS A 141 6.20 -16.88 8.48
CA HIS A 141 6.62 -16.53 9.84
C HIS A 141 5.96 -15.23 10.33
N GLU A 142 6.02 -14.18 9.52
CA GLU A 142 5.42 -12.89 9.89
C GLU A 142 3.89 -12.93 9.89
N ALA A 143 3.25 -13.73 9.03
CA ALA A 143 1.80 -13.92 9.05
C ALA A 143 1.30 -14.47 10.39
N LYS A 144 2.00 -15.47 10.95
CA LYS A 144 1.73 -16.02 12.29
C LYS A 144 1.83 -14.95 13.37
N ARG A 145 2.90 -14.15 13.32
CA ARG A 145 3.11 -13.05 14.27
C ARG A 145 2.03 -11.99 14.15
N ILE A 146 1.67 -11.58 12.94
CA ILE A 146 0.61 -10.61 12.66
C ILE A 146 -0.74 -11.13 13.18
N ALA A 147 -1.10 -12.38 12.88
CA ALA A 147 -2.33 -13.00 13.37
C ALA A 147 -2.40 -12.98 14.90
N TYR A 148 -1.32 -13.38 15.57
CA TYR A 148 -1.22 -13.30 17.02
C TYR A 148 -1.39 -11.87 17.55
N ILE A 149 -0.69 -10.90 16.97
CA ILE A 149 -0.73 -9.50 17.41
C ILE A 149 -2.14 -8.93 17.26
N ILE A 150 -2.77 -9.05 16.08
CA ILE A 150 -4.07 -8.43 15.83
C ILE A 150 -5.17 -9.08 16.67
N LYS A 151 -5.12 -10.41 16.87
CA LYS A 151 -6.09 -11.14 17.71
C LYS A 151 -6.01 -10.73 19.19
N ASN A 152 -4.82 -10.41 19.68
CA ASN A 152 -4.58 -10.02 21.08
C ASN A 152 -4.59 -8.49 21.31
N SER A 153 -4.87 -7.70 20.28
CA SER A 153 -4.96 -6.24 20.40
C SER A 153 -6.37 -5.83 20.82
N ARG A 154 -6.47 -4.86 21.74
CA ARG A 154 -7.78 -4.37 22.22
C ARG A 154 -8.48 -3.52 21.17
N HIS A 155 -7.70 -2.74 20.43
CA HIS A 155 -8.20 -1.80 19.43
C HIS A 155 -7.28 -1.81 18.20
N CYS A 156 -7.41 -2.85 17.38
CA CYS A 156 -6.71 -2.91 16.10
C CYS A 156 -7.46 -2.10 15.04
N ILE A 157 -6.77 -1.12 14.44
CA ILE A 157 -7.25 -0.42 13.25
C ILE A 157 -6.45 -0.83 12.02
N VAL A 158 -7.06 -0.64 10.85
CA VAL A 158 -6.38 -0.88 9.56
C VAL A 158 -6.21 0.41 8.80
N PHE A 159 -5.04 0.59 8.19
CA PHE A 159 -4.75 1.69 7.30
C PHE A 159 -4.49 1.16 5.89
N THR A 160 -5.30 1.53 4.89
CA THR A 160 -5.17 0.97 3.53
C THR A 160 -4.84 2.02 2.47
N GLY A 161 -3.97 1.66 1.53
CA GLY A 161 -3.69 2.42 0.32
C GLY A 161 -3.95 1.64 -0.97
N ALA A 162 -3.58 2.22 -2.11
CA ALA A 162 -3.95 1.68 -3.42
C ALA A 162 -3.38 0.29 -3.72
N GLY A 163 -2.33 -0.13 -3.00
CA GLY A 163 -1.70 -1.43 -3.15
C GLY A 163 -2.64 -2.61 -2.88
N ILE A 164 -3.68 -2.46 -2.05
CA ILE A 164 -4.64 -3.54 -1.80
C ILE A 164 -5.62 -3.76 -2.97
N SER A 165 -5.69 -2.81 -3.92
CA SER A 165 -6.62 -2.83 -5.06
C SER A 165 -5.94 -3.20 -6.39
N THR A 166 -4.61 -3.43 -6.39
CA THR A 166 -3.85 -3.77 -7.60
C THR A 166 -4.30 -5.08 -8.23
N ALA A 167 -4.57 -6.11 -7.41
CA ALA A 167 -5.10 -7.40 -7.87
C ALA A 167 -6.51 -7.30 -8.49
N ALA A 168 -7.28 -6.24 -8.17
CA ALA A 168 -8.56 -5.97 -8.80
C ALA A 168 -8.42 -5.35 -10.21
N GLY A 169 -7.19 -5.02 -10.64
CA GLY A 169 -6.92 -4.32 -11.90
C GLY A 169 -6.91 -2.79 -11.76
N ILE A 170 -6.88 -2.27 -10.53
CA ILE A 170 -6.70 -0.83 -10.26
C ILE A 170 -5.21 -0.55 -10.17
N GLY A 171 -4.66 0.19 -11.13
CA GLY A 171 -3.26 0.62 -11.05
C GLY A 171 -3.02 1.46 -9.79
N ASP A 172 -1.89 1.23 -9.12
CA ASP A 172 -1.53 2.04 -7.95
C ASP A 172 -1.00 3.43 -8.35
N PHE A 173 -0.49 4.15 -7.37
CA PHE A 173 0.03 5.50 -7.56
C PHE A 173 1.54 5.56 -7.73
N ARG A 174 2.31 4.68 -7.08
CA ARG A 174 3.77 4.84 -6.90
C ARG A 174 4.61 3.57 -7.14
N GLY A 175 3.99 2.42 -7.39
CA GLY A 175 4.68 1.22 -7.81
C GLY A 175 5.35 1.41 -9.18
N ILE A 176 5.99 0.34 -9.68
CA ILE A 176 6.72 0.36 -10.96
C ILE A 176 5.85 0.93 -12.10
N ASP A 177 4.56 0.60 -12.10
CA ASP A 177 3.57 1.03 -13.10
C ASP A 177 2.55 2.04 -12.58
N GLY A 178 2.80 2.63 -11.40
CA GLY A 178 1.92 3.57 -10.73
C GLY A 178 1.67 4.88 -11.48
N LYS A 179 0.52 5.50 -11.25
CA LYS A 179 0.07 6.70 -11.96
C LYS A 179 1.01 7.91 -11.80
N TRP A 180 1.49 8.18 -10.58
CA TRP A 180 2.46 9.27 -10.34
C TRP A 180 3.83 8.90 -10.86
N THR A 181 4.26 7.64 -10.69
CA THR A 181 5.49 7.14 -11.31
C THR A 181 5.46 7.42 -12.81
N LYS A 182 4.36 7.12 -13.50
CA LYS A 182 4.18 7.40 -14.94
C LYS A 182 4.13 8.89 -15.27
N ARG A 183 3.52 9.72 -14.42
CA ARG A 183 3.51 11.18 -14.64
C ARG A 183 4.91 11.78 -14.48
N ASP A 184 5.64 11.36 -13.45
CA ASP A 184 7.02 11.78 -13.22
C ASP A 184 7.90 11.30 -14.39
N LYS A 185 7.66 10.08 -14.91
CA LYS A 185 8.29 9.59 -16.14
C LYS A 185 8.03 10.51 -17.33
N LEU A 186 6.77 10.85 -17.60
CA LEU A 186 6.39 11.70 -18.73
C LEU A 186 7.01 13.10 -18.61
N LYS A 187 7.01 13.67 -17.40
CA LYS A 187 7.59 14.98 -17.11
C LYS A 187 9.10 15.00 -17.31
N ASN A 188 9.80 13.95 -16.87
CA ASN A 188 11.26 13.93 -16.84
C ASN A 188 11.90 13.33 -18.11
N TYR A 189 11.18 12.45 -18.84
CA TYR A 189 11.74 11.64 -19.93
C TYR A 189 10.88 11.60 -21.21
N GLY A 190 9.74 12.30 -21.26
CA GLY A 190 8.85 12.33 -22.44
C GLY A 190 8.12 11.00 -22.71
N SER A 191 7.54 10.86 -23.90
CA SER A 191 6.70 9.70 -24.29
C SER A 191 7.47 8.37 -24.35
N LYS A 192 8.80 8.40 -24.47
CA LYS A 192 9.67 7.21 -24.46
C LYS A 192 9.81 6.55 -23.08
N GLY A 193 9.48 7.25 -21.99
CA GLY A 193 9.55 6.74 -20.62
C GLY A 193 8.21 6.25 -20.04
N ALA A 194 7.09 6.54 -20.70
CA ALA A 194 5.76 6.15 -20.25
C ALA A 194 5.31 4.89 -21.00
N GLY A 195 5.64 3.71 -20.48
CA GLY A 195 5.06 2.45 -20.97
C GLY A 195 3.53 2.52 -21.02
N GLN A 196 2.91 1.74 -21.91
CA GLN A 196 1.45 1.72 -22.09
C GLN A 196 0.75 1.56 -20.75
N ALA A 197 -0.27 2.39 -20.49
CA ALA A 197 -1.10 2.20 -19.31
C ALA A 197 -1.75 0.81 -19.42
N ALA A 198 -1.52 -0.06 -18.43
CA ALA A 198 -2.33 -1.26 -18.29
C ALA A 198 -3.79 -0.83 -18.40
N SER A 199 -4.52 -1.44 -19.34
CA SER A 199 -5.94 -1.16 -19.55
C SER A 199 -6.64 -1.34 -18.21
N GLN A 200 -7.05 -0.24 -17.59
CA GLN A 200 -7.77 -0.32 -16.32
C GLN A 200 -9.11 -0.96 -16.63
N LYS A 201 -9.46 -1.98 -15.85
CA LYS A 201 -10.79 -2.58 -15.96
C LYS A 201 -11.84 -1.47 -15.79
N PRO A 202 -12.94 -1.50 -16.57
CA PRO A 202 -14.08 -0.62 -16.33
C PRO A 202 -14.47 -0.68 -14.87
N VAL A 203 -14.84 0.47 -14.30
CA VAL A 203 -15.09 0.58 -12.86
C VAL A 203 -16.18 -0.41 -12.45
N GLU A 204 -17.17 -0.66 -13.30
CA GLU A 204 -18.27 -1.61 -13.11
C GLU A 204 -17.80 -3.06 -12.93
N GLN A 205 -16.61 -3.41 -13.41
CA GLN A 205 -16.01 -4.74 -13.32
C GLN A 205 -15.07 -4.91 -12.13
N LEU A 206 -14.74 -3.83 -11.41
CA LEU A 206 -13.88 -3.91 -10.23
C LEU A 206 -14.61 -4.64 -9.10
N ARG A 207 -13.91 -5.55 -8.42
CA ARG A 207 -14.41 -6.37 -7.31
C ARG A 207 -13.44 -6.30 -6.13
N PRO A 208 -13.94 -6.47 -4.89
CA PRO A 208 -13.08 -6.58 -3.71
C PRO A 208 -12.00 -7.65 -3.91
N THR A 209 -10.75 -7.33 -3.54
CA THR A 209 -9.65 -8.30 -3.53
C THR A 209 -9.76 -9.22 -2.31
N TYR A 210 -8.91 -10.25 -2.21
CA TYR A 210 -8.90 -11.10 -1.01
C TYR A 210 -8.71 -10.26 0.25
N THR A 211 -7.80 -9.28 0.20
CA THR A 211 -7.55 -8.35 1.30
C THR A 211 -8.82 -7.61 1.74
N HIS A 212 -9.62 -7.07 0.81
CA HIS A 212 -10.86 -6.37 1.16
C HIS A 212 -11.89 -7.28 1.86
N GLU A 213 -12.04 -8.51 1.38
CA GLU A 213 -12.94 -9.50 1.98
C GLU A 213 -12.44 -9.95 3.37
N ALA A 214 -11.13 -10.19 3.50
CA ALA A 214 -10.50 -10.57 4.76
C ALA A 214 -10.68 -9.47 5.82
N LEU A 215 -10.52 -8.20 5.44
CA LEU A 215 -10.75 -7.08 6.34
C LEU A 215 -12.20 -6.99 6.83
N PHE A 216 -13.16 -7.25 5.95
CA PHE A 216 -14.57 -7.33 6.35
C PHE A 216 -14.83 -8.50 7.30
N LYS A 217 -14.31 -9.70 6.99
CA LYS A 217 -14.46 -10.87 7.86
C LYS A 217 -13.83 -10.65 9.25
N LEU A 218 -12.65 -10.06 9.31
CA LEU A 218 -11.98 -9.74 10.57
C LEU A 218 -12.70 -8.66 11.38
N MET A 219 -13.42 -7.75 10.71
CA MET A 219 -14.30 -6.78 11.36
C MET A 219 -15.54 -7.47 11.94
N GLU A 220 -16.17 -8.41 11.21
CA GLU A 220 -17.27 -9.23 11.74
C GLU A 220 -16.85 -10.06 12.97
N MET A 221 -15.62 -10.54 12.98
CA MET A 221 -15.03 -11.25 14.12
C MET A 221 -14.65 -10.33 15.29
N GLY A 222 -14.79 -9.00 15.12
CA GLY A 222 -14.39 -8.01 16.10
C GLY A 222 -12.89 -7.86 16.30
N VAL A 223 -12.05 -8.47 15.46
CA VAL A 223 -10.58 -8.35 15.49
C VAL A 223 -10.17 -6.95 15.04
N ILE A 224 -10.76 -6.46 13.96
CA ILE A 224 -10.56 -5.09 13.46
C ILE A 224 -11.70 -4.21 13.96
N LYS A 225 -11.37 -3.04 14.51
CA LYS A 225 -12.37 -2.07 15.02
C LYS A 225 -12.74 -0.99 14.02
N PHE A 226 -11.81 -0.64 13.12
CA PHE A 226 -12.03 0.46 12.19
C PHE A 226 -11.08 0.40 11.00
N VAL A 227 -11.55 0.88 9.84
CA VAL A 227 -10.72 1.04 8.64
C VAL A 227 -10.50 2.51 8.31
N ILE A 228 -9.25 2.89 8.12
CA ILE A 228 -8.83 4.20 7.60
C ILE A 228 -8.30 3.97 6.19
N SER A 229 -8.96 4.54 5.18
CA SER A 229 -8.61 4.29 3.78
C SER A 229 -8.21 5.57 3.04
N GLN A 230 -7.15 5.46 2.25
CA GLN A 230 -6.75 6.47 1.26
C GLN A 230 -7.35 6.19 -0.12
N ASN A 231 -8.06 5.07 -0.29
CA ASN A 231 -8.58 4.64 -1.57
C ASN A 231 -9.91 5.33 -1.88
N THR A 232 -10.14 5.57 -3.16
CA THR A 232 -11.38 6.20 -3.66
C THR A 232 -12.19 5.26 -4.55
N ASP A 233 -11.81 3.98 -4.61
CA ASP A 233 -12.36 2.95 -5.50
C ASP A 233 -13.68 2.34 -5.02
N GLY A 234 -14.08 2.61 -3.78
CA GLY A 234 -15.30 2.11 -3.14
C GLY A 234 -15.31 0.61 -2.88
N LEU A 235 -14.18 -0.09 -2.97
CA LEU A 235 -14.13 -1.55 -2.82
C LEU A 235 -14.33 -2.02 -1.37
N HIS A 236 -13.95 -1.22 -0.37
CA HIS A 236 -14.25 -1.49 1.04
C HIS A 236 -15.75 -1.48 1.33
N ARG A 237 -16.46 -0.46 0.85
CA ARG A 237 -17.92 -0.36 0.99
C ARG A 237 -18.61 -1.52 0.28
N LEU A 238 -18.13 -1.86 -0.92
CA LEU A 238 -18.65 -2.98 -1.70
C LEU A 238 -18.43 -4.34 -1.02
N SER A 239 -17.32 -4.53 -0.30
CA SER A 239 -17.06 -5.79 0.43
C SER A 239 -17.95 -5.98 1.65
N GLY A 240 -18.64 -4.93 2.11
CA GLY A 240 -19.58 -4.98 3.22
C GLY A 240 -19.20 -4.10 4.42
N ILE A 241 -18.03 -3.46 4.41
CA ILE A 241 -17.58 -2.63 5.55
C ILE A 241 -18.59 -1.51 5.81
N PRO A 242 -19.19 -1.42 7.02
CA PRO A 242 -20.19 -0.41 7.39
C PRO A 242 -19.67 1.03 7.32
N ALA A 243 -20.58 1.99 7.11
CA ALA A 243 -20.21 3.38 6.77
C ALA A 243 -19.63 4.12 7.97
N ASP A 244 -20.11 3.73 9.15
CA ASP A 244 -19.73 4.17 10.47
C ASP A 244 -18.46 3.48 11.00
N GLN A 245 -17.92 2.49 10.27
CA GLN A 245 -16.70 1.77 10.63
C GLN A 245 -15.53 1.99 9.64
N ILE A 246 -15.67 2.98 8.76
CA ILE A 246 -14.63 3.39 7.81
C ILE A 246 -14.49 4.90 7.69
N ALA A 247 -13.24 5.39 7.60
CA ALA A 247 -12.93 6.75 7.18
C ALA A 247 -12.26 6.75 5.80
N GLU A 248 -12.99 7.21 4.78
CA GLU A 248 -12.51 7.33 3.40
C GLU A 248 -11.87 8.70 3.19
N LEU A 249 -10.61 8.86 3.61
CA LEU A 249 -9.93 10.15 3.74
C LEU A 249 -9.89 10.95 2.44
N HIS A 250 -9.74 10.28 1.30
CA HIS A 250 -9.65 10.92 -0.02
C HIS A 250 -10.99 10.94 -0.78
N GLY A 251 -12.07 10.60 -0.09
CA GLY A 251 -13.41 10.46 -0.65
C GLY A 251 -13.65 9.12 -1.32
N ASN A 252 -14.81 8.98 -1.94
CA ASN A 252 -15.24 7.75 -2.60
C ASN A 252 -15.89 8.08 -3.95
N SER A 253 -15.44 7.39 -5.00
CA SER A 253 -15.93 7.62 -6.37
C SER A 253 -17.42 7.36 -6.53
N PHE A 254 -18.06 6.66 -5.60
CA PHE A 254 -19.48 6.30 -5.60
C PHE A 254 -20.32 7.15 -4.64
N ILE A 255 -19.70 8.12 -3.95
CA ILE A 255 -20.39 9.00 -3.01
C ILE A 255 -20.38 10.43 -3.50
N GLU A 256 -21.55 11.05 -3.48
CA GLU A 256 -21.75 12.48 -3.66
C GLU A 256 -22.44 13.10 -2.44
N LYS A 257 -22.14 14.36 -2.17
CA LYS A 257 -22.60 15.12 -1.01
C LYS A 257 -23.28 16.41 -1.47
N CYS A 258 -24.41 16.76 -0.86
CA CYS A 258 -25.06 18.04 -1.14
C CYS A 258 -24.23 19.22 -0.63
N GLU A 259 -24.08 20.27 -1.44
CA GLU A 259 -23.33 21.48 -1.05
C GLU A 259 -24.04 22.40 -0.04
N GLU A 260 -25.33 22.16 0.21
CA GLU A 260 -26.14 22.95 1.15
C GLU A 260 -26.40 22.20 2.46
N CYS A 261 -27.08 21.04 2.37
CA CYS A 261 -27.50 20.28 3.56
C CYS A 261 -26.53 19.15 3.97
N GLU A 262 -25.40 19.00 3.26
CA GLU A 262 -24.36 17.99 3.54
C GLU A 262 -24.80 16.51 3.46
N ARG A 263 -26.05 16.22 3.08
CA ARG A 263 -26.52 14.84 2.89
C ARG A 263 -25.65 14.10 1.88
N ARG A 264 -25.16 12.92 2.27
CA ARG A 264 -24.40 12.00 1.41
C ARG A 264 -25.34 11.01 0.71
N TYR A 265 -25.00 10.68 -0.53
CA TYR A 265 -25.69 9.72 -1.38
C TYR A 265 -24.68 8.73 -1.93
N GLU A 266 -24.85 7.46 -1.59
CA GLU A 266 -24.11 6.35 -2.18
C GLU A 266 -24.82 5.89 -3.45
N ARG A 267 -24.06 5.65 -4.52
CA ARG A 267 -24.56 5.28 -5.86
C ARG A 267 -23.95 3.96 -6.29
N SER A 268 -24.63 3.26 -7.20
CA SER A 268 -24.03 2.09 -7.89
C SER A 268 -23.03 2.49 -8.99
N PHE A 269 -22.97 3.78 -9.35
CA PHE A 269 -22.17 4.30 -10.45
C PHE A 269 -21.21 5.41 -9.99
N PRO A 270 -20.10 5.65 -10.73
CA PRO A 270 -19.15 6.69 -10.38
C PRO A 270 -19.73 8.12 -10.51
N CYS A 271 -19.55 8.91 -9.45
CA CYS A 271 -20.06 10.27 -9.30
C CYS A 271 -19.16 11.36 -9.92
N ARG A 272 -18.17 11.01 -10.75
CA ARG A 272 -17.14 11.96 -11.25
C ARG A 272 -17.53 12.72 -12.53
N LYS A 273 -18.69 12.44 -13.15
CA LYS A 273 -19.06 13.07 -14.43
C LYS A 273 -19.22 14.59 -14.25
N LYS A 274 -18.44 15.35 -15.04
CA LYS A 274 -18.66 16.79 -15.24
C LYS A 274 -19.95 16.94 -16.06
N SER A 275 -20.92 17.65 -15.51
CA SER A 275 -22.06 18.13 -16.28
C SER A 275 -21.74 19.54 -16.78
N THR A 276 -22.12 19.87 -18.01
CA THR A 276 -22.10 21.26 -18.52
C THR A 276 -23.30 22.07 -18.03
N ALA A 277 -24.29 21.41 -17.42
CA ALA A 277 -25.52 22.03 -16.90
C ALA A 277 -25.41 22.45 -15.42
N VAL A 278 -24.21 22.81 -14.94
CA VAL A 278 -23.99 23.30 -13.57
C VAL A 278 -23.33 24.67 -13.60
N PRO A 279 -23.55 25.53 -12.58
CA PRO A 279 -22.87 26.81 -12.46
C PRO A 279 -21.35 26.63 -12.56
N GLU A 280 -20.68 27.55 -13.26
CA GLU A 280 -19.22 27.54 -13.41
C GLU A 280 -18.47 28.02 -12.15
N LYS A 281 -18.92 27.57 -10.98
CA LYS A 281 -18.29 27.86 -9.70
C LYS A 281 -17.28 26.78 -9.36
N LYS A 282 -16.00 27.11 -9.52
CA LYS A 282 -14.86 26.24 -9.19
C LYS A 282 -14.57 26.30 -7.68
N CYS A 283 -14.10 25.19 -7.11
CA CYS A 283 -13.57 25.17 -5.76
C CYS A 283 -12.39 26.15 -5.67
N PRO A 284 -12.35 27.05 -4.67
CA PRO A 284 -11.29 28.06 -4.55
C PRO A 284 -9.90 27.44 -4.31
N ARG A 285 -9.84 26.19 -3.86
CA ARG A 285 -8.60 25.50 -3.48
C ARG A 285 -8.00 24.72 -4.64
N CYS A 286 -8.70 23.68 -5.09
CA CYS A 286 -8.23 22.81 -6.17
C CYS A 286 -8.58 23.32 -7.58
N ARG A 287 -9.35 24.41 -7.69
CA ARG A 287 -9.80 25.04 -8.96
C ARG A 287 -10.63 24.13 -9.87
N ILE A 288 -11.18 23.03 -9.34
CA ILE A 288 -12.07 22.09 -10.05
C ILE A 288 -13.53 22.38 -9.67
N ASN A 289 -14.46 22.21 -10.62
CA ASN A 289 -15.89 22.15 -10.30
C ASN A 289 -16.26 20.74 -9.88
N HIS A 290 -16.66 20.56 -8.61
CA HIS A 290 -16.98 19.25 -8.05
C HIS A 290 -18.43 18.81 -8.30
N ARG A 291 -19.29 19.70 -8.80
CA ARG A 291 -20.70 19.39 -9.02
C ARG A 291 -20.87 18.28 -10.06
N THR A 292 -21.74 17.35 -9.75
CA THR A 292 -21.97 16.14 -10.55
C THR A 292 -23.08 16.27 -11.58
N GLY A 293 -23.79 17.41 -11.57
CA GLY A 293 -24.98 17.66 -12.39
C GLY A 293 -26.30 17.27 -11.74
N ARG A 294 -26.28 16.64 -10.56
CA ARG A 294 -27.48 16.19 -9.85
C ARG A 294 -27.88 17.17 -8.74
N ARG A 295 -29.17 17.15 -8.38
CA ARG A 295 -29.77 17.94 -7.30
C ARG A 295 -29.99 17.08 -6.06
N CYS A 296 -29.98 17.72 -4.89
CA CYS A 296 -30.38 17.08 -3.65
C CYS A 296 -31.84 16.59 -3.73
N SER A 297 -32.11 15.39 -3.22
CA SER A 297 -33.48 14.85 -3.15
C SER A 297 -34.12 15.06 -1.77
N GLN A 298 -33.44 15.74 -0.84
CA GLN A 298 -34.03 16.08 0.45
C GLN A 298 -35.14 17.12 0.28
N PRO A 299 -36.33 16.90 0.84
CA PRO A 299 -37.41 17.89 0.80
C PRO A 299 -36.93 19.26 1.28
N GLY A 300 -37.19 20.30 0.49
CA GLY A 300 -36.78 21.68 0.79
C GLY A 300 -35.32 22.05 0.47
N CYS A 301 -34.48 21.11 0.00
CA CYS A 301 -33.11 21.40 -0.41
C CYS A 301 -32.95 21.33 -1.93
N GLN A 302 -32.39 22.39 -2.54
CA GLN A 302 -32.17 22.47 -3.99
C GLN A 302 -30.68 22.52 -4.37
N GLY A 303 -29.80 22.34 -3.39
CA GLY A 303 -28.35 22.33 -3.57
C GLY A 303 -27.89 21.29 -4.59
N PHE A 304 -26.80 21.62 -5.29
CA PHE A 304 -26.15 20.67 -6.18
C PHE A 304 -25.41 19.59 -5.38
N LEU A 305 -25.37 18.38 -5.94
CA LEU A 305 -24.53 17.31 -5.43
C LEU A 305 -23.10 17.48 -5.95
N MET A 306 -22.13 17.28 -5.06
CA MET A 306 -20.69 17.34 -5.32
C MET A 306 -20.07 15.97 -5.12
N ASN A 307 -19.14 15.58 -5.97
CA ASN A 307 -18.33 14.38 -5.70
C ASN A 307 -17.43 14.61 -4.48
N THR A 308 -17.15 13.54 -3.73
CA THR A 308 -16.35 13.60 -2.49
C THR A 308 -14.84 13.51 -2.74
N ILE A 309 -14.37 13.41 -3.99
CA ILE A 309 -12.95 13.16 -4.29
C ILE A 309 -12.09 14.36 -3.91
N ILE A 310 -11.15 14.11 -2.99
CA ILE A 310 -10.14 15.07 -2.59
C ILE A 310 -9.05 15.17 -3.67
N ASN A 311 -8.69 16.40 -4.04
CA ASN A 311 -7.63 16.68 -5.01
C ASN A 311 -6.46 17.41 -4.32
N PHE A 312 -5.30 17.46 -4.97
CA PHE A 312 -4.17 18.22 -4.44
C PHE A 312 -4.55 19.69 -4.18
N GLY A 313 -4.14 20.20 -3.02
CA GLY A 313 -4.48 21.53 -2.52
C GLY A 313 -5.82 21.62 -1.80
N ASP A 314 -6.64 20.57 -1.81
CA ASP A 314 -7.85 20.49 -1.01
C ASP A 314 -7.57 19.97 0.41
N TYR A 315 -8.50 20.20 1.32
CA TYR A 315 -8.43 19.67 2.69
C TYR A 315 -9.24 18.39 2.80
N LEU A 316 -8.81 17.49 3.70
CA LEU A 316 -9.64 16.37 4.10
C LEU A 316 -10.92 16.89 4.78
N GLU A 317 -12.04 16.18 4.59
CA GLU A 317 -13.30 16.50 5.24
C GLU A 317 -13.14 16.37 6.78
N LYS A 318 -13.56 17.40 7.53
CA LYS A 318 -13.28 17.54 8.97
C LYS A 318 -13.87 16.39 9.80
N ASP A 319 -15.11 16.02 9.49
CA ASP A 319 -15.83 14.88 10.07
C ASP A 319 -15.08 13.57 9.82
N VAL A 320 -14.63 13.33 8.58
CA VAL A 320 -13.94 12.10 8.19
C VAL A 320 -12.58 11.97 8.87
N ILE A 321 -11.75 13.02 8.83
CA ILE A 321 -10.43 12.98 9.50
C ILE A 321 -10.57 12.96 11.02
N GLY A 322 -11.55 13.66 11.59
CA GLY A 322 -11.80 13.65 13.04
C GLY A 322 -12.22 12.27 13.55
N GLY A 323 -13.08 11.57 12.81
CA GLY A 323 -13.42 10.17 13.10
C GLY A 323 -12.21 9.25 13.03
N ALA A 324 -11.40 9.39 11.97
CA ALA A 324 -10.15 8.63 11.82
C ALA A 324 -9.16 8.89 12.97
N GLN A 325 -9.00 10.14 13.39
CA GLN A 325 -8.12 10.52 14.51
C GLN A 325 -8.59 9.94 15.85
N THR A 326 -9.89 9.93 16.08
CA THR A 326 -10.49 9.33 17.28
C THR A 326 -10.13 7.86 17.38
N GLN A 327 -10.35 7.12 16.29
CA GLN A 327 -10.04 5.68 16.21
C GLN A 327 -8.54 5.41 16.29
N ALA A 328 -7.73 6.24 15.61
CA ALA A 328 -6.27 6.12 15.63
C ALA A 328 -5.66 6.37 17.01
N THR A 329 -6.23 7.29 17.80
CA THR A 329 -5.74 7.58 19.16
C THR A 329 -6.03 6.44 20.14
N MET A 330 -7.15 5.73 19.95
CA MET A 330 -7.51 4.57 20.77
C MET A 330 -6.68 3.32 20.45
N ALA A 331 -6.10 3.27 19.26
CA ALA A 331 -5.46 2.06 18.75
C ALA A 331 -4.22 1.65 19.55
N ASP A 332 -4.12 0.35 19.88
CA ASP A 332 -2.90 -0.29 20.38
C ASP A 332 -2.18 -1.11 19.30
N CYS A 333 -2.83 -1.29 18.15
CA CYS A 333 -2.27 -1.93 16.95
C CYS A 333 -2.78 -1.26 15.67
N VAL A 334 -1.87 -1.06 14.71
CA VAL A 334 -2.18 -0.54 13.38
C VAL A 334 -1.63 -1.50 12.32
N LEU A 335 -2.53 -2.04 11.50
CA LEU A 335 -2.18 -2.84 10.33
C LEU A 335 -2.26 -1.97 9.07
N ALA A 336 -1.11 -1.56 8.53
CA ALA A 336 -1.02 -0.78 7.30
C ALA A 336 -0.79 -1.69 6.08
N LEU A 337 -1.69 -1.62 5.11
CA LEU A 337 -1.71 -2.49 3.92
C LEU A 337 -1.68 -1.66 2.63
N GLY A 338 -0.71 -1.96 1.76
CA GLY A 338 -0.67 -1.42 0.40
C GLY A 338 -0.55 0.11 0.34
N SER A 339 0.10 0.74 1.32
CA SER A 339 0.41 2.17 1.30
C SER A 339 1.90 2.41 1.49
N THR A 340 2.42 3.40 0.77
CA THR A 340 3.78 3.93 0.98
C THR A 340 3.87 4.87 2.18
N LEU A 341 2.74 5.24 2.78
CA LEU A 341 2.66 6.10 3.97
C LEU A 341 3.38 7.46 3.82
N MET A 342 3.33 8.03 2.60
CA MET A 342 4.01 9.30 2.28
C MET A 342 3.11 10.54 2.23
N VAL A 343 1.79 10.37 2.31
CA VAL A 343 0.84 11.47 2.12
C VAL A 343 0.33 11.94 3.48
N SER A 344 0.77 13.12 3.91
CA SER A 344 0.26 13.81 5.10
C SER A 344 -1.02 14.60 4.77
N PRO A 345 -1.98 14.71 5.72
CA PRO A 345 -1.93 14.22 7.11
C PRO A 345 -2.37 12.77 7.31
N ALA A 346 -2.72 12.05 6.24
CA ALA A 346 -3.23 10.67 6.37
C ALA A 346 -2.20 9.73 7.02
N ASN A 347 -0.92 9.84 6.65
CA ASN A 347 0.14 8.99 7.17
C ASN A 347 0.43 9.23 8.66
N ASP A 348 0.11 10.39 9.22
CA ASP A 348 0.34 10.67 10.64
C ASP A 348 -0.59 9.84 11.55
N LEU A 349 -1.72 9.37 11.02
CA LEU A 349 -2.71 8.56 11.76
C LEU A 349 -2.13 7.23 12.25
N VAL A 350 -1.17 6.62 11.53
CA VAL A 350 -0.60 5.34 11.95
C VAL A 350 0.30 5.44 13.18
N LEU A 351 0.56 6.66 13.68
CA LEU A 351 1.41 6.91 14.84
C LEU A 351 0.65 7.50 16.05
N MET A 352 -0.67 7.72 15.93
CA MET A 352 -1.45 8.40 16.98
C MET A 352 -1.83 7.50 18.16
N GLY A 353 -1.70 6.19 17.99
CA GLY A 353 -2.14 5.19 18.98
C GLY A 353 -1.32 5.15 20.27
N GLN A 354 -1.81 4.30 21.17
CA GLN A 354 -1.21 4.01 22.47
C GLN A 354 0.21 3.47 22.30
N GLN A 355 1.13 3.95 23.14
CA GLN A 355 2.54 3.57 23.07
C GLN A 355 2.88 2.46 24.08
N PRO A 356 3.72 1.48 23.71
CA PRO A 356 4.31 1.28 22.39
C PRO A 356 3.26 0.80 21.37
N ILE A 357 3.16 1.50 20.24
CA ILE A 357 2.20 1.13 19.19
C ILE A 357 2.73 -0.05 18.39
N ARG A 358 1.91 -1.10 18.21
CA ARG A 358 2.25 -2.22 17.34
C ARG A 358 1.93 -1.85 15.90
N LEU A 359 2.95 -1.42 15.16
CA LEU A 359 2.83 -1.08 13.74
C LEU A 359 3.21 -2.28 12.87
N LEU A 360 2.23 -2.77 12.11
CA LEU A 360 2.36 -3.89 11.18
C LEU A 360 2.22 -3.34 9.76
N ILE A 361 3.23 -3.48 8.90
CA ILE A 361 3.21 -2.93 7.55
C ILE A 361 3.40 -4.05 6.53
N CYS A 362 2.44 -4.18 5.60
CA CYS A 362 2.60 -4.95 4.37
C CYS A 362 2.52 -4.03 3.15
N ASN A 363 3.62 -3.95 2.41
CA ASN A 363 3.75 -3.16 1.19
C ASN A 363 4.95 -3.66 0.40
N ARG A 364 4.94 -3.60 -0.93
CA ARG A 364 6.13 -3.98 -1.73
C ARG A 364 7.26 -2.95 -1.64
N GLN A 365 6.92 -1.67 -1.57
CA GLN A 365 7.89 -0.58 -1.47
C GLN A 365 8.22 -0.27 0.00
N THR A 366 9.36 0.36 0.23
CA THR A 366 9.70 0.87 1.57
C THR A 366 8.76 2.00 2.00
N THR A 367 8.65 2.18 3.31
CA THR A 367 7.89 3.29 3.91
C THR A 367 8.79 4.09 4.86
N PRO A 368 8.48 5.37 5.15
CA PRO A 368 9.20 6.14 6.15
C PRO A 368 9.16 5.54 7.57
N TYR A 369 8.25 4.61 7.84
CA TYR A 369 7.97 4.04 9.16
C TYR A 369 8.45 2.60 9.32
N ASP A 370 9.11 2.01 8.32
CA ASP A 370 9.58 0.61 8.36
C ASP A 370 10.42 0.31 9.63
N ILE A 371 11.23 1.27 10.08
CA ILE A 371 12.07 1.12 11.28
C ILE A 371 11.27 0.98 12.57
N LEU A 372 10.04 1.52 12.61
CA LEU A 372 9.19 1.44 13.80
C LEU A 372 8.62 0.03 13.99
N CYS A 373 8.45 -0.73 12.91
CA CYS A 373 8.06 -2.14 12.96
C CYS A 373 9.12 -3.02 13.61
N LEU A 374 10.37 -2.58 13.62
CA LEU A 374 11.53 -3.34 14.11
C LEU A 374 11.93 -2.98 15.55
N LEU A 375 11.18 -2.06 16.19
CA LEU A 375 11.43 -1.71 17.59
C LEU A 375 11.19 -2.94 18.47
N LYS A 376 12.16 -3.23 19.34
CA LYS A 376 12.12 -4.39 20.22
C LYS A 376 11.35 -4.12 21.51
N GLY A 377 10.62 -5.13 21.96
CA GLY A 377 9.93 -5.14 23.24
C GLY A 377 10.84 -5.62 24.39
N PRO A 378 10.27 -5.80 25.59
CA PRO A 378 11.01 -6.30 26.77
C PRO A 378 11.62 -7.68 26.60
N ASP A 379 11.11 -8.50 25.67
CA ASP A 379 11.57 -9.84 25.32
C ASP A 379 12.62 -9.84 24.19
N ASP A 380 13.17 -8.67 23.83
CA ASP A 380 14.10 -8.45 22.72
C ASP A 380 13.53 -8.86 21.33
N GLN A 381 12.21 -9.07 21.23
CA GLN A 381 11.51 -9.36 19.98
C GLN A 381 10.86 -8.10 19.40
N PRO A 382 10.74 -7.96 18.07
CA PRO A 382 10.07 -6.80 17.49
C PRO A 382 8.59 -6.75 17.90
N VAL A 383 8.11 -5.60 18.37
CA VAL A 383 6.70 -5.40 18.75
C VAL A 383 5.78 -5.20 17.53
N GLY A 384 6.37 -4.87 16.38
CA GLY A 384 5.69 -4.76 15.09
C GLY A 384 6.14 -5.83 14.09
N SER A 385 5.75 -5.63 12.83
CA SER A 385 6.09 -6.52 11.72
C SER A 385 6.21 -5.73 10.42
N ARG A 386 7.19 -6.09 9.58
CA ARG A 386 7.37 -5.52 8.24
C ARG A 386 7.44 -6.63 7.21
N VAL A 387 6.44 -6.73 6.36
CA VAL A 387 6.34 -7.72 5.28
C VAL A 387 6.41 -7.07 3.90
N PHE A 388 7.51 -7.29 3.19
CA PHE A 388 7.64 -6.87 1.80
C PHE A 388 6.97 -7.88 0.88
N GLY A 389 5.78 -7.56 0.37
CA GLY A 389 5.06 -8.46 -0.52
C GLY A 389 3.63 -8.05 -0.83
N ASP A 390 2.90 -8.98 -1.42
CA ASP A 390 1.50 -8.80 -1.78
C ASP A 390 0.57 -8.93 -0.59
N CYS A 391 -0.33 -7.96 -0.43
CA CYS A 391 -1.31 -7.96 0.66
C CYS A 391 -2.23 -9.19 0.57
N ASP A 392 -2.65 -9.60 -0.63
CA ASP A 392 -3.48 -10.79 -0.79
C ASP A 392 -2.75 -12.08 -0.40
N ILE A 393 -1.43 -12.17 -0.62
CA ILE A 393 -0.63 -13.33 -0.18
C ILE A 393 -0.52 -13.34 1.34
N LEU A 394 -0.15 -12.21 1.95
CA LEU A 394 -0.05 -12.12 3.40
C LEU A 394 -1.39 -12.39 4.07
N MET A 395 -2.47 -11.75 3.61
CA MET A 395 -3.79 -11.87 4.25
C MET A 395 -4.35 -13.28 4.13
N LYS A 396 -4.06 -14.03 3.06
CA LYS A 396 -4.40 -15.47 3.00
C LYS A 396 -3.76 -16.25 4.15
N GLN A 397 -2.47 -16.02 4.39
CA GLN A 397 -1.75 -16.69 5.48
C GLN A 397 -2.24 -16.21 6.85
N VAL A 398 -2.53 -14.92 7.02
CA VAL A 398 -3.09 -14.39 8.28
C VAL A 398 -4.47 -15.01 8.55
N MET A 399 -5.32 -15.15 7.53
CA MET A 399 -6.65 -15.76 7.68
C MET A 399 -6.54 -17.25 8.05
N SER A 400 -5.59 -18.00 7.48
CA SER A 400 -5.39 -19.41 7.85
C SER A 400 -4.88 -19.63 9.27
N GLU A 401 -4.27 -18.62 9.89
CA GLU A 401 -3.85 -18.66 11.30
C GLU A 401 -4.97 -18.23 12.26
N LEU A 402 -6.00 -17.53 11.77
CA LEU A 402 -7.08 -16.97 12.59
C LEU A 402 -8.36 -17.79 12.54
N LEU A 403 -8.62 -18.49 11.44
CA LEU A 403 -9.77 -19.35 11.24
C LEU A 403 -9.37 -20.82 11.39
N THR A 404 -10.29 -21.64 11.88
CA THR A 404 -10.16 -23.10 11.76
C THR A 404 -10.15 -23.51 10.28
N PRO A 405 -9.56 -24.67 9.92
CA PRO A 405 -9.59 -25.16 8.54
C PRO A 405 -11.00 -25.22 7.94
N GLU A 406 -12.00 -25.62 8.74
CA GLU A 406 -13.40 -25.71 8.34
C GLU A 406 -14.02 -24.32 8.09
N GLU A 407 -13.79 -23.36 8.99
CA GLU A 407 -14.25 -21.98 8.82
C GLU A 407 -13.61 -21.30 7.60
N LEU A 408 -12.30 -21.50 7.40
CA LEU A 408 -11.58 -20.96 6.25
C LEU A 408 -12.14 -21.55 4.95
N GLN A 409 -12.28 -22.88 4.87
CA GLN A 409 -12.82 -23.56 3.70
C GLN A 409 -14.24 -23.08 3.38
N SER A 410 -15.10 -22.96 4.40
CA SER A 410 -16.46 -22.45 4.24
C SER A 410 -16.48 -21.00 3.72
N TRP A 411 -15.68 -20.12 4.34
CA TRP A 411 -15.63 -18.71 3.98
C TRP A 411 -15.04 -18.48 2.58
N GLU A 412 -13.99 -19.21 2.21
CA GLU A 412 -13.42 -19.16 0.86
C GLU A 412 -14.35 -19.78 -0.18
N GLY A 413 -15.06 -20.87 0.17
CA GLY A 413 -16.07 -21.51 -0.67
C GLY A 413 -17.20 -20.57 -1.07
N GLY A 414 -17.66 -19.72 -0.13
CA GLY A 414 -18.71 -18.72 -0.38
C GLY A 414 -18.29 -17.53 -1.26
N ARG A 415 -17.03 -17.46 -1.72
CA ARG A 415 -16.54 -16.31 -2.52
C ARG A 415 -17.26 -16.16 -3.85
N LYS A 416 -17.64 -17.27 -4.50
CA LYS A 416 -18.36 -17.21 -5.79
C LYS A 416 -19.69 -16.46 -5.65
N ASP A 417 -20.42 -16.72 -4.57
CA ASP A 417 -21.71 -16.08 -4.30
C ASP A 417 -21.53 -14.60 -3.95
N ARG A 418 -20.52 -14.26 -3.14
CA ARG A 418 -20.18 -12.86 -2.86
C ARG A 418 -19.84 -12.07 -4.13
N LEU A 419 -19.12 -12.66 -5.08
CA LEU A 419 -18.82 -12.02 -6.37
C LEU A 419 -20.07 -11.70 -7.18
N VAL A 420 -21.09 -12.56 -7.12
CA VAL A 420 -22.41 -12.31 -7.71
C VAL A 420 -23.11 -11.16 -6.99
N GLU A 421 -23.14 -11.18 -5.66
CA GLU A 421 -23.74 -10.12 -4.83
C GLU A 421 -23.10 -8.75 -5.10
N TYR A 422 -21.77 -8.67 -5.18
CA TYR A 422 -21.06 -7.45 -5.57
C TYR A 422 -21.48 -6.97 -6.97
N GLY A 423 -21.74 -7.91 -7.89
CA GLY A 423 -22.27 -7.62 -9.22
C GLY A 423 -23.66 -6.98 -9.18
N LEU A 424 -24.54 -7.49 -8.33
CA LEU A 424 -25.86 -6.91 -8.10
C LEU A 424 -25.74 -5.51 -7.47
N LYS A 425 -24.96 -5.34 -6.39
CA LYS A 425 -24.73 -4.03 -5.75
C LYS A 425 -24.23 -2.95 -6.72
N ARG A 426 -23.43 -3.33 -7.73
CA ARG A 426 -22.94 -2.41 -8.79
C ARG A 426 -23.91 -2.16 -9.94
N THR A 427 -24.95 -2.98 -10.11
CA THR A 427 -25.89 -2.85 -11.25
C THR A 427 -27.31 -2.46 -10.85
N THR A 428 -27.73 -2.73 -9.61
CA THR A 428 -29.15 -2.67 -9.20
C THR A 428 -29.61 -1.28 -8.69
N VAL A 429 -28.74 -0.28 -8.54
CA VAL A 429 -29.18 1.10 -8.22
C VAL A 429 -29.15 1.96 -9.48
N ARG A 430 -30.11 1.77 -10.39
CA ARG A 430 -30.32 2.69 -11.53
C ARG A 430 -31.35 3.74 -11.19
#